data_AF-A0AAJ6T7A2-F1
#
_entry.id   AF-A0AAJ6T7A2-F1
#
_cell.length_a   1.000
_cell.length_b   1.000
_cell.length_c   1.000
_cell.angle_alpha   90.00
_cell.angle_beta   90.00
_cell.angle_gamma   90.00
#
_symmetry.space_group_name_H-M   'P 1'
#
loop_
_entity.id
_entity.type
_entity.pdbx_description
1 polymer ?
#
loop_
_entity_poly.entity_id
_entity_poly.type
_entity_poly.pdbx_seq_one_letter_code
_entity_poly.pdbx_strand_id
1 'polypeptide(L)' 'MQGDEAKVLLGFPPNSRPTLSQVKAAYRKKVWESHPDLFPLHEKPGAESKFKLISEAYTYLQTAFVTNTGLFGRPILRF' A
#
# COMPACT_ATOMS: atom_id res chain seq x y z
N MET A 1 7.07 -9.51 4.00
CA MET A 1 6.64 -8.84 2.76
C MET A 1 7.87 -8.52 1.93
N GLN A 2 7.99 -9.11 0.75
CA GLN A 2 9.00 -8.71 -0.24
C GLN A 2 8.55 -7.43 -0.93
N GLY A 3 9.50 -6.58 -1.33
CA GLY A 3 9.21 -5.37 -2.10
C GLY A 3 8.46 -5.67 -3.41
N ASP A 4 8.69 -6.84 -3.99
CA ASP A 4 8.00 -7.30 -5.20
C ASP A 4 6.54 -7.67 -4.94
N GLU A 5 6.24 -8.30 -3.80
CA GLU A 5 4.86 -8.53 -3.36
C GLU A 5 4.13 -7.19 -3.12
N ALA A 6 4.79 -6.23 -2.47
CA ALA A 6 4.21 -4.91 -2.21
C ALA A 6 3.87 -4.15 -3.51
N LYS A 7 4.74 -4.24 -4.53
CA LYS A 7 4.48 -3.70 -5.86
C LYS A 7 3.25 -4.35 -6.49
N VAL A 8 3.20 -5.68 -6.49
CA VAL A 8 2.08 -6.44 -7.07
C VAL A 8 0.76 -6.10 -6.39
N LEU A 9 0.75 -5.97 -5.05
CA LEU A 9 -0.43 -5.56 -4.28
C LEU A 9 -0.98 -4.19 -4.72
N LEU A 10 -0.10 -3.22 -4.99
CA LEU A 10 -0.48 -1.91 -5.51
C LEU A 10 -0.82 -1.94 -7.01
N GLY A 11 -0.54 -3.03 -7.72
CA GLY A 11 -0.80 -3.20 -9.15
C GLY A 11 0.38 -2.85 -10.05
N PHE A 12 1.60 -2.84 -9.50
CA PHE A 12 2.84 -2.68 -10.26
C PHE A 12 3.48 -4.03 -10.59
N PRO A 13 4.19 -4.14 -11.72
CA PRO A 13 5.01 -5.31 -12.02
C PRO A 13 6.10 -5.52 -10.94
N PRO A 14 6.45 -6.77 -10.60
CA PRO A 14 7.53 -7.05 -9.64
C PRO A 14 8.86 -6.45 -10.12
N ASN A 15 9.12 -6.49 -11.43
CA ASN A 15 10.34 -5.94 -12.03
C ASN A 15 10.34 -4.41 -12.22
N SER A 16 9.25 -3.71 -11.93
CA SER A 16 9.21 -2.25 -12.05
C SER A 16 9.71 -1.57 -10.78
N ARG A 17 10.32 -0.39 -10.94
CA ARG A 17 10.61 0.56 -9.86
C ARG A 17 9.61 1.73 -9.94
N PRO A 18 8.38 1.57 -9.43
CA PRO A 18 7.40 2.65 -9.45
C PRO A 18 7.85 3.78 -8.52
N THR A 19 7.79 5.02 -8.96
CA THR A 19 8.14 6.17 -8.11
C THR A 19 7.13 6.38 -6.98
N LEU A 20 7.53 7.11 -5.93
CA LEU A 20 6.67 7.40 -4.76
C LEU A 20 5.33 8.04 -5.16
N SER A 21 5.33 8.89 -6.20
CA SER A 21 4.12 9.48 -6.78
C SER A 21 3.19 8.43 -7.41
N GLN A 22 3.75 7.49 -8.18
CA GLN A 22 2.99 6.38 -8.76
C GLN A 22 2.44 5.47 -7.66
N VAL A 23 3.27 5.10 -6.68
CA VAL A 23 2.87 4.29 -5.51
C VAL A 23 1.70 4.93 -4.78
N LYS A 24 1.73 6.25 -4.55
CA LYS A 24 0.65 7.00 -3.91
C LYS A 24 -0.63 7.06 -4.78
N ALA A 25 -0.49 7.22 -6.10
CA ALA A 25 -1.63 7.21 -7.02
C ALA A 25 -2.31 5.82 -7.08
N ALA A 26 -1.52 4.76 -7.17
CA ALA A 26 -2.02 3.39 -7.14
C ALA A 26 -2.66 3.04 -5.79
N TYR A 27 -2.03 3.44 -4.68
CA TYR A 27 -2.59 3.29 -3.32
C TYR A 27 -3.97 3.93 -3.23
N ARG A 28 -4.10 5.20 -3.66
CA ARG A 28 -5.39 5.90 -3.67
C ARG A 28 -6.46 5.16 -4.47
N LYS A 29 -6.11 4.63 -5.64
CA LYS A 29 -7.04 3.85 -6.46
C LYS A 29 -7.48 2.56 -5.74
N LYS A 30 -6.52 1.82 -5.20
CA LYS A 30 -6.76 0.53 -4.51
C LYS A 30 -7.55 0.69 -3.21
N VAL A 31 -7.29 1.77 -2.46
CA VAL A 31 -8.02 2.16 -1.25
C VAL A 31 -9.45 2.56 -1.60
N TRP A 32 -9.64 3.33 -2.67
CA TRP A 32 -10.97 3.69 -3.14
C TRP A 32 -11.77 2.46 -3.55
N GLU A 33 -11.14 1.51 -4.27
CA GLU A 33 -11.75 0.23 -4.63
C GLU A 33 -12.03 -0.69 -3.43
N SER A 34 -11.29 -0.52 -2.33
CA SER A 34 -11.46 -1.27 -1.08
C SER A 34 -12.20 -0.46 0.00
N HIS A 35 -12.83 0.65 -0.37
CA HIS A 35 -13.41 1.56 0.60
C HIS A 35 -14.68 0.94 1.20
N PRO A 36 -14.79 0.80 2.53
CA PRO A 36 -15.91 0.10 3.18
C PRO A 36 -17.28 0.77 2.98
N ASP A 37 -17.31 1.97 2.39
CA ASP A 37 -18.51 2.73 2.01
C ASP A 37 -19.08 2.29 0.65
N LEU A 38 -18.29 1.59 -0.18
CA LEU A 38 -18.76 0.90 -1.39
C LEU A 38 -19.22 -0.54 -1.12
N PHE A 39 -18.86 -1.11 0.04
CA PHE A 39 -19.19 -2.49 0.38
C PHE A 39 -20.41 -2.56 1.31
N PRO A 40 -21.44 -3.35 0.97
CA PRO A 40 -22.51 -3.66 1.91
C PRO A 40 -21.95 -4.36 3.15
N LEU A 41 -22.65 -4.23 4.29
CA LEU A 41 -22.23 -4.64 5.65
C LEU A 41 -21.57 -6.03 5.78
N HIS A 42 -21.84 -6.93 4.84
CA HIS A 42 -21.37 -8.32 4.81
C HIS A 42 -19.93 -8.47 4.28
N GLU A 43 -19.43 -7.54 3.47
CA GLU A 43 -18.08 -7.60 2.87
C GLU A 43 -17.05 -6.68 3.55
N LYS A 44 -17.48 -5.92 4.56
CA LYS A 44 -16.61 -5.06 5.38
C LYS A 44 -15.33 -5.73 5.88
N PRO A 45 -15.33 -6.95 6.45
CA PRO A 45 -14.09 -7.59 6.91
C PRO A 45 -13.14 -7.94 5.75
N GLY A 46 -13.68 -8.22 4.54
CA GLY A 46 -12.87 -8.45 3.34
C GLY A 46 -12.20 -7.17 2.83
N ALA A 47 -12.92 -6.05 2.87
CA ALA A 47 -12.41 -4.73 2.53
C ALA A 47 -11.32 -4.27 3.53
N GLU A 48 -11.53 -4.48 4.83
CA GLU A 48 -10.55 -4.15 5.88
C GLU A 48 -9.25 -4.97 5.73
N SER A 49 -9.36 -6.26 5.43
CA SER A 49 -8.20 -7.14 5.19
C SER A 49 -7.39 -6.67 3.96
N LYS A 50 -8.07 -6.30 2.87
CA LYS A 50 -7.42 -5.72 1.68
C LYS A 50 -6.76 -4.37 1.99
N PHE A 51 -7.44 -3.52 2.75
CA PHE A 51 -6.90 -2.21 3.16
C PHE A 51 -5.62 -2.36 3.98
N LYS A 52 -5.58 -3.32 4.92
CA LYS A 52 -4.37 -3.66 5.69
C LYS A 52 -3.20 -4.05 4.78
N LEU A 53 -3.43 -4.99 3.86
CA LEU A 53 -2.40 -5.44 2.92
C LEU A 53 -1.86 -4.32 2.04
N ILE A 54 -2.76 -3.48 1.50
CA ILE A 54 -2.40 -2.33 0.65
C ILE A 54 -1.61 -1.29 1.46
N SER A 55 -1.99 -1.06 2.71
CA SER A 55 -1.31 -0.12 3.61
C SER A 55 0.07 -0.60 4.02
N GLU A 56 0.23 -1.88 4.36
CA GLU A 56 1.55 -2.45 4.63
C GLU A 56 2.47 -2.40 3.40
N ALA A 57 1.95 -2.72 2.21
CA ALA A 57 2.68 -2.61 0.96
C ALA A 57 3.14 -1.17 0.67
N TYR A 58 2.25 -0.19 0.86
CA TYR A 58 2.57 1.23 0.72
C TYR A 58 3.66 1.67 1.71
N THR A 59 3.53 1.32 2.99
CA THR A 59 4.53 1.63 4.02
C THR A 59 5.88 0.99 3.71
N TYR A 60 5.87 -0.25 3.20
CA TYR A 60 7.09 -0.94 2.80
C TYR A 60 7.78 -0.26 1.60
N LEU A 61 7.03 0.13 0.58
CA LEU A 61 7.59 0.87 -0.56
C LEU A 61 8.05 2.26 -0.14
N GLN A 62 7.26 2.96 0.68
CA GLN A 62 7.60 4.29 1.19
C GLN A 62 8.87 4.24 2.04
N THR A 63 9.03 3.26 2.93
CA THR A 63 10.26 3.08 3.70
C THR A 63 11.43 2.70 2.79
N ALA A 64 11.23 1.87 1.77
CA ALA A 64 12.28 1.53 0.80
C ALA A 64 12.77 2.75 0.00
N PHE A 65 11.89 3.71 -0.28
CA PHE A 65 12.28 4.99 -0.87
C PHE A 65 13.06 5.87 0.12
N VAL A 66 12.60 5.95 1.37
CA VAL A 66 13.21 6.79 2.42
C VAL A 66 14.58 6.23 2.86
N THR A 67 14.74 4.91 2.91
CA THR A 67 16.02 4.26 3.23
C THR A 67 17.06 4.44 2.13
N ASN A 68 16.63 4.60 0.86
CA ASN A 68 17.53 5.01 -0.22
C ASN A 68 18.04 6.46 -0.05
N THR A 69 17.32 7.29 0.72
CA THR A 69 17.68 8.68 1.05
C THR A 69 18.25 8.89 2.45
N GLY A 70 18.56 7.82 3.21
CA GLY A 70 19.35 7.94 4.44
C GLY A 70 18.69 8.64 5.63
N LEU A 71 17.36 8.61 5.77
CA LEU A 71 16.69 9.16 6.97
C LEU A 71 15.94 8.07 7.73
N PHE A 72 16.64 7.47 8.70
CA PHE A 72 16.06 6.67 9.78
C PHE A 72 15.04 7.52 10.56
N GLY A 73 13.76 7.16 10.51
CA GLY A 73 12.73 8.02 11.07
C GLY A 73 11.33 7.43 11.27
N ARG A 74 11.24 6.26 11.91
CA ARG A 74 10.10 5.79 12.75
C ARG A 74 8.71 5.55 12.07
N PRO A 75 7.87 4.67 12.68
CA PRO A 75 6.74 4.06 12.01
C PRO A 75 5.50 4.95 12.09
N ILE A 76 4.81 5.17 10.98
CA ILE A 76 3.47 5.76 10.98
C ILE A 76 2.54 4.77 10.31
N LEU A 77 1.79 4.04 11.12
CA LEU A 77 0.34 4.19 11.25
C LEU A 77 -0.13 3.16 12.30
N ARG A 78 -0.50 3.62 13.49
CA ARG A 78 -1.42 2.89 14.36
C ARG A 78 -2.82 3.11 13.78
N PHE A 79 -3.52 2.00 13.51
CA PHE A 79 -4.95 1.97 13.19
C PHE A 79 -5.75 2.57 14.34
#